data_AF-A0A7S0IRS8-F1
#
_entry.id   AF-A0A7S0IRS8-F1
#
_cell.length_a   1.000
_cell.length_b   1.000
_cell.length_c   1.000
_cell.angle_alpha   90.00
_cell.angle_beta   90.00
_cell.angle_gamma   90.00
#
_symmetry.space_group_name_H-M   'P 1'
#
loop_
_entity.id
_entity.type
_entity.pdbx_description
1 polymer ?
#
loop_
_entity_poly.entity_id
_entity_poly.type
_entity_poly.pdbx_seq_one_letter_code
_entity_poly.pdbx_strand_id
1 'polypeptide(L)'
;PRHLTSDGAIVTLSRMNVLSTKTDGLLFVERHLEKNGGSTFRHTLERAELEGRCMYWGFSQKSITWKRVIDALRGLNASSALPSVCIEAHSYIDWGLPWLHRLAGLLELRELWSRSGARMKLLTHVRLREPLSMYISYYVWTVAARQANKPAVFGRNFSEWAAVTPNLQ
;
A
#
# COMPACT_ATOMS: atom_id res chain seq x y z
N PRO A 1 -5.57 -18.90 2.26
CA PRO A 1 -5.24 -17.79 3.18
C PRO A 1 -4.28 -18.26 4.30
N ARG A 2 -2.97 -18.07 4.12
CA ARG A 2 -2.02 -18.28 5.22
C ARG A 2 -1.94 -16.99 6.02
N HIS A 3 -2.55 -16.98 7.21
CA HIS A 3 -2.30 -15.94 8.20
C HIS A 3 -0.84 -16.04 8.63
N LEU A 4 -0.03 -15.06 8.26
CA LEU A 4 1.30 -14.88 8.82
C LEU A 4 1.12 -14.36 10.26
N THR A 5 1.34 -15.25 11.23
CA THR A 5 1.53 -14.88 12.64
C THR A 5 2.89 -14.22 12.83
N SER A 6 3.02 -13.43 13.90
CA SER A 6 4.11 -12.49 14.20
C SER A 6 5.53 -13.07 14.16
N ASP A 7 5.68 -14.37 14.36
CA ASP A 7 6.99 -15.03 14.48
C ASP A 7 7.51 -15.56 13.13
N GLY A 8 6.66 -15.60 12.11
CA GLY A 8 7.03 -16.04 10.76
C GLY A 8 7.83 -15.01 9.96
N ALA A 9 7.76 -13.73 10.31
CA ALA A 9 8.40 -12.66 9.53
C ALA A 9 9.94 -12.70 9.58
N ILE A 10 10.52 -13.08 10.72
CA ILE A 10 11.97 -13.15 10.91
C ILE A 10 12.54 -14.42 10.24
N VAL A 11 11.80 -15.53 10.28
CA VAL A 11 12.24 -16.82 9.72
C VAL A 11 12.13 -16.88 8.19
N THR A 12 11.31 -16.03 7.57
CA THR A 12 11.05 -16.07 6.12
C THR A 12 12.10 -15.35 5.28
N LEU A 13 12.79 -14.33 5.82
CA LEU A 13 13.86 -13.64 5.10
C LEU A 13 15.08 -14.55 4.84
N SER A 14 15.32 -15.56 5.68
CA SER A 14 16.45 -16.48 5.55
C SER A 14 16.26 -17.58 4.51
N ARG A 15 15.06 -17.77 3.94
CA ARG A 15 14.75 -18.91 3.05
C ARG A 15 14.80 -18.62 1.54
N MET A 16 15.06 -17.39 1.10
CA MET A 16 14.93 -17.00 -0.33
C MET A 16 16.25 -16.87 -1.09
N ASN A 17 17.22 -17.73 -0.80
CA ASN A 17 18.53 -17.69 -1.47
C ASN A 17 18.62 -18.48 -2.78
N VAL A 18 17.50 -18.73 -3.46
CA VAL A 18 17.50 -19.55 -4.68
C VAL A 18 16.79 -18.77 -5.79
N LEU A 19 17.60 -18.19 -6.70
CA LEU A 19 17.28 -17.66 -8.04
C LEU A 19 17.10 -16.13 -8.23
N SER A 20 17.81 -15.27 -7.50
CA SER A 20 17.98 -13.88 -7.94
C SER A 20 19.45 -13.49 -8.02
N THR A 21 19.97 -13.45 -9.25
CA THR A 21 21.21 -12.75 -9.60
C THR A 21 21.06 -11.23 -9.58
N LYS A 22 19.90 -10.70 -9.15
CA LYS A 22 19.71 -9.26 -9.00
C LYS A 22 20.52 -8.78 -7.81
N THR A 23 21.54 -8.03 -8.17
CA THR A 23 22.38 -7.27 -7.28
C THR A 23 21.68 -6.01 -6.73
N ASP A 24 20.47 -5.71 -7.21
CA ASP A 24 19.63 -4.59 -6.77
C ASP A 24 18.35 -5.10 -6.11
N GLY A 25 17.93 -4.47 -5.01
CA GLY A 25 16.62 -4.68 -4.41
C GLY A 25 15.57 -3.70 -4.94
N LEU A 26 14.30 -3.99 -4.62
CA LEU A 26 13.14 -3.20 -5.05
C LEU A 26 12.17 -3.03 -3.89
N LEU A 27 11.73 -1.80 -3.66
CA LEU A 27 10.54 -1.49 -2.91
C LEU A 27 9.52 -0.87 -3.86
N PHE A 28 8.51 -1.66 -4.25
CA PHE A 28 7.37 -1.19 -5.01
C PHE A 28 6.21 -0.90 -4.05
N VAL A 29 5.67 0.32 -4.10
CA VAL A 29 4.57 0.75 -3.23
C VAL A 29 3.43 1.30 -4.09
N GLU A 30 2.29 0.64 -4.04
CA GLU A 30 1.06 1.18 -4.62
C GLU A 30 0.26 1.92 -3.54
N ARG A 31 -0.05 3.20 -3.78
CA ARG A 31 -1.01 3.98 -2.99
C ARG A 31 -2.41 3.56 -3.41
N HIS A 32 -3.01 2.65 -2.64
CA HIS A 32 -4.39 2.21 -2.86
C HIS A 32 -5.36 3.29 -2.36
N LEU A 33 -6.08 3.91 -3.29
CA LEU A 33 -7.25 4.75 -2.99
C LEU A 33 -8.51 3.89 -2.94
N GLU A 34 -9.28 4.02 -1.87
CA GLU A 34 -10.52 3.27 -1.68
C GLU A 34 -11.44 3.39 -2.89
N LYS A 35 -12.06 2.26 -3.29
CA LYS A 35 -13.08 2.22 -4.37
C LYS A 35 -12.56 2.64 -5.75
N ASN A 36 -11.24 2.66 -5.93
CA ASN A 36 -10.59 2.89 -7.22
C ASN A 36 -10.17 1.58 -7.93
N GLY A 37 -11.08 0.59 -7.99
CA GLY A 37 -10.81 -0.69 -8.66
C GLY A 37 -9.90 -1.62 -7.85
N GLY A 38 -10.10 -1.69 -6.54
CA GLY A 38 -9.16 -2.29 -5.58
C GLY A 38 -8.73 -3.74 -5.84
N SER A 39 -9.56 -4.58 -6.47
CA SER A 39 -9.24 -6.00 -6.69
C SER A 39 -8.26 -6.24 -7.84
N THR A 40 -8.26 -5.42 -8.89
CA THR A 40 -7.47 -5.70 -10.12
C THR A 40 -5.97 -5.57 -9.88
N PHE A 41 -5.57 -4.57 -9.10
CA PHE A 41 -4.15 -4.34 -8.83
C PHE A 41 -3.60 -5.32 -7.80
N ARG A 42 -4.41 -5.70 -6.80
CA ARG A 42 -4.06 -6.78 -5.87
C ARG A 42 -3.68 -8.06 -6.60
N HIS A 43 -4.51 -8.51 -7.53
CA HIS A 43 -4.21 -9.73 -8.30
C HIS A 43 -2.90 -9.62 -9.10
N THR A 44 -2.55 -8.42 -9.55
CA THR A 44 -1.27 -8.19 -10.24
C THR A 44 -0.09 -8.38 -9.28
N LEU A 45 -0.18 -7.88 -8.05
CA LEU A 45 0.87 -8.04 -7.04
C LEU A 45 0.95 -9.47 -6.50
N GLU A 46 -0.19 -10.10 -6.24
CA GLU A 46 -0.26 -11.51 -5.83
C GLU A 46 0.34 -12.43 -6.90
N ARG A 47 0.06 -12.16 -8.18
CA ARG A 47 0.69 -12.89 -9.28
C ARG A 47 2.21 -12.67 -9.33
N ALA A 48 2.67 -11.43 -9.10
CA ALA A 48 4.11 -11.15 -9.04
C ALA A 48 4.80 -11.90 -7.89
N GLU A 49 4.13 -12.07 -6.75
CA GLU A 49 4.61 -12.91 -5.65
C GLU A 49 4.66 -14.39 -6.01
N LEU A 50 3.60 -14.93 -6.62
CA LEU A 50 3.56 -16.33 -7.08
C LEU A 50 4.67 -16.64 -8.08
N GLU A 51 5.04 -15.66 -8.91
CA GLU A 51 6.14 -15.77 -9.88
C GLU A 51 7.52 -15.46 -9.27
N GLY A 52 7.62 -15.26 -7.95
CA GLY A 52 8.88 -15.02 -7.24
C GLY A 52 9.51 -13.65 -7.52
N ARG A 53 8.75 -12.68 -8.07
CA ARG A 53 9.29 -11.35 -8.44
C ARG A 53 9.41 -10.40 -7.25
N CYS A 54 8.54 -10.53 -6.26
CA CYS A 54 8.60 -9.76 -5.00
C CYS A 54 7.81 -10.46 -3.89
N MET A 55 8.12 -10.14 -2.64
CA MET A 55 7.28 -10.48 -1.50
C MET A 55 6.10 -9.52 -1.43
N TYR A 56 4.87 -10.04 -1.47
CA TYR A 56 3.69 -9.20 -1.43
C TYR A 56 3.30 -8.88 0.03
N TRP A 57 3.09 -7.60 0.28
CA TRP A 57 2.77 -7.03 1.59
C TRP A 57 1.46 -6.24 1.50
N GLY A 58 0.36 -6.97 1.22
CA GLY A 58 -1.01 -6.83 1.73
C GLY A 58 -1.79 -5.49 1.65
N PHE A 59 -3.12 -5.64 1.53
CA PHE A 59 -4.17 -4.60 1.44
C PHE A 59 -4.42 -3.71 2.68
N SER A 60 -3.99 -4.13 3.87
CA SER A 60 -4.28 -3.42 5.13
C SER A 60 -3.05 -3.32 6.02
N GLN A 61 -2.04 -2.62 5.53
CA GLN A 61 -0.86 -2.19 6.30
C GLN A 61 -1.22 -1.14 7.37
N LYS A 62 -1.83 -1.57 8.49
CA LYS A 62 -1.99 -0.70 9.67
C LYS A 62 -0.63 -0.16 10.11
N SER A 63 -0.62 0.95 10.84
CA SER A 63 0.60 1.68 11.24
C SER A 63 1.66 0.78 11.85
N ILE A 64 1.24 -0.20 12.66
CA ILE A 64 2.15 -1.16 13.29
C ILE A 64 2.87 -2.02 12.24
N THR A 65 2.12 -2.59 11.29
CA THR A 65 2.70 -3.42 10.22
C THR A 65 3.58 -2.60 9.30
N TRP A 66 3.12 -1.41 8.92
CA TRP A 66 3.90 -0.45 8.13
C TRP A 66 5.23 -0.13 8.81
N LYS A 67 5.19 0.26 10.09
CA LYS A 67 6.39 0.60 10.87
C LYS A 67 7.39 -0.55 10.88
N ARG A 68 6.94 -1.78 11.11
CA ARG A 68 7.81 -2.97 11.10
C ARG A 68 8.51 -3.17 9.75
N VAL A 69 7.83 -2.96 8.63
CA VAL A 69 8.45 -3.03 7.30
C VAL A 69 9.51 -1.96 7.15
N ILE A 70 9.15 -0.71 7.45
CA ILE A 70 10.06 0.43 7.31
C ILE A 70 11.30 0.24 8.19
N ASP A 71 11.13 -0.20 9.44
CA ASP A 71 12.24 -0.43 10.36
C ASP A 71 13.16 -1.58 9.87
N ALA A 72 12.61 -2.67 9.33
CA ALA A 72 13.41 -3.74 8.74
C ALA A 72 14.21 -3.25 7.51
N LEU A 73 13.61 -2.38 6.70
CA LEU A 73 14.22 -1.81 5.50
C LEU A 73 15.29 -0.75 5.81
N ARG A 74 15.19 -0.06 6.96
CA ARG A 74 16.21 0.91 7.42
C ARG A 74 17.55 0.26 7.73
N GLY A 75 17.59 -1.02 8.07
CA GLY A 75 18.83 -1.73 8.40
C GLY A 75 19.69 -2.13 7.19
N LEU A 76 19.21 -1.92 5.96
CA LEU A 76 19.89 -2.39 4.75
C LEU A 76 21.13 -1.54 4.40
N ASN A 77 22.18 -2.23 3.99
CA ASN A 77 23.48 -1.65 3.57
C ASN A 77 24.06 -2.42 2.37
N ALA A 78 25.25 -2.01 1.90
CA ALA A 78 25.94 -2.61 0.75
C ALA A 78 26.21 -4.13 0.88
N SER A 79 26.36 -4.65 2.10
CA SER A 79 26.60 -6.07 2.38
C SER A 79 25.32 -6.88 2.61
N SER A 80 24.16 -6.23 2.60
CA SER A 80 22.88 -6.87 2.88
C SER A 80 22.37 -7.64 1.66
N ALA A 81 21.70 -8.77 1.89
CA ALA A 81 20.86 -9.38 0.87
C ALA A 81 19.63 -8.48 0.63
N LEU A 82 19.55 -7.89 -0.57
CA LEU A 82 18.55 -6.86 -0.86
C LEU A 82 17.21 -7.48 -1.29
N PRO A 83 16.09 -7.19 -0.60
CA PRO A 83 14.80 -7.78 -0.91
C PRO A 83 14.12 -7.10 -2.11
N SER A 84 13.20 -7.83 -2.74
CA SER A 84 12.16 -7.24 -3.60
C SER A 84 10.82 -7.32 -2.88
N VAL A 85 10.20 -6.18 -2.58
CA VAL A 85 8.97 -6.06 -1.78
C VAL A 85 7.94 -5.27 -2.58
N CYS A 86 6.70 -5.77 -2.61
CA CYS A 86 5.55 -5.14 -3.23
C CYS A 86 4.48 -4.84 -2.18
N ILE A 87 4.16 -3.56 -1.95
CA ILE A 87 3.22 -3.13 -0.91
C ILE A 87 1.96 -2.55 -1.56
N GLU A 88 0.78 -3.05 -1.17
CA GLU A 88 -0.53 -2.44 -1.46
C GLU A 88 -0.91 -1.50 -0.29
N ALA A 89 -0.40 -0.26 -0.32
CA ALA A 89 -0.51 0.68 0.79
C ALA A 89 -1.80 1.50 0.68
N HIS A 90 -2.82 1.08 1.42
CA HIS A 90 -4.11 1.74 1.42
C HIS A 90 -4.10 3.10 2.16
N SER A 91 -4.72 4.11 1.54
CA SER A 91 -4.49 5.53 1.86
C SER A 91 -5.06 5.99 3.21
N TYR A 92 -5.94 5.19 3.82
CA TYR A 92 -6.62 5.48 5.09
C TYR A 92 -6.58 4.34 6.11
N ILE A 93 -5.58 3.44 6.04
CA ILE A 93 -5.57 2.23 6.89
C ILE A 93 -5.55 2.57 8.40
N ASP A 94 -5.04 3.74 8.76
CA ASP A 94 -5.14 4.29 10.10
C ASP A 94 -5.92 5.60 10.01
N TRP A 95 -7.15 5.61 10.53
CA TRP A 95 -7.98 6.80 10.63
C TRP A 95 -7.14 7.97 11.16
N GLY A 96 -6.90 8.99 10.33
CA GLY A 96 -6.21 10.22 10.72
C GLY A 96 -4.71 10.31 10.41
N LEU A 97 -4.05 9.31 9.81
CA LEU A 97 -2.68 9.47 9.31
C LEU A 97 -2.65 9.81 7.81
N PRO A 98 -2.25 11.04 7.42
CA PRO A 98 -2.14 11.42 6.03
C PRO A 98 -1.09 10.60 5.28
N TRP A 99 -1.36 10.28 4.01
CA TRP A 99 -0.40 9.63 3.12
C TRP A 99 0.98 10.32 3.08
N LEU A 100 1.02 11.64 3.24
CA LEU A 100 2.25 12.43 3.29
C LEU A 100 3.26 11.93 4.35
N HIS A 101 2.78 11.41 5.49
CA HIS A 101 3.67 10.84 6.52
C HIS A 101 4.35 9.57 6.02
N ARG A 102 3.62 8.72 5.30
CA ARG A 102 4.18 7.50 4.71
C ARG A 102 5.16 7.84 3.58
N LEU A 103 4.80 8.81 2.74
CA LEU A 103 5.69 9.29 1.69
C LEU A 103 7.01 9.83 2.27
N ALA A 104 6.96 10.62 3.34
CA ALA A 104 8.17 11.11 4.02
C ALA A 104 9.07 9.95 4.49
N GLY A 105 8.50 8.91 5.11
CA GLY A 105 9.27 7.72 5.53
C GLY A 105 9.87 6.95 4.34
N LEU A 106 9.18 6.88 3.20
CA LEU A 106 9.73 6.26 1.98
C LEU A 106 10.90 7.07 1.40
N LEU A 107 10.81 8.41 1.42
CA LEU A 107 11.89 9.29 0.98
C LEU A 107 13.11 9.20 1.92
N GLU A 108 12.88 9.11 3.23
CA GLU A 108 13.93 8.88 4.22
C GLU A 108 14.67 7.55 3.96
N LEU A 109 13.94 6.47 3.67
CA LEU A 109 14.54 5.18 3.30
C LEU A 109 15.43 5.30 2.06
N ARG A 110 14.96 5.99 1.03
CA ARG A 110 15.73 6.20 -0.21
C ARG A 110 17.06 6.90 0.08
N GLU A 111 17.02 7.95 0.90
CA GLU A 111 18.23 8.69 1.29
C GLU A 111 19.17 7.84 2.16
N LEU A 112 18.62 7.05 3.09
CA LEU A 112 19.41 6.14 3.91
C LEU A 112 20.13 5.09 3.05
N TRP A 113 19.43 4.46 2.10
CA TRP A 113 20.03 3.46 1.21
C TRP A 113 21.12 4.04 0.32
N SER A 114 20.94 5.27 -0.16
CA SER A 114 21.96 5.99 -0.92
C SER A 114 23.24 6.17 -0.10
N ARG A 115 23.10 6.57 1.18
CA ARG A 115 24.25 6.75 2.09
C ARG A 115 24.89 5.44 2.55
N SER A 116 24.11 4.39 2.75
CA SER A 116 24.60 3.07 3.21
C SER A 116 25.13 2.18 2.08
N GLY A 117 25.02 2.63 0.82
CA GLY A 117 25.40 1.85 -0.36
C GLY A 117 24.45 0.70 -0.69
N ALA A 118 23.28 0.63 -0.06
CA ALA A 118 22.25 -0.34 -0.40
C ALA A 118 21.63 0.01 -1.76
N ARG A 119 21.77 -0.87 -2.76
CA ARG A 119 21.21 -0.67 -4.10
C ARG A 119 19.73 -1.01 -4.18
N MET A 120 18.93 -0.29 -3.41
CA MET A 120 17.47 -0.40 -3.39
C MET A 120 16.84 0.61 -4.34
N LYS A 121 15.89 0.16 -5.16
CA LYS A 121 15.04 1.04 -5.98
C LYS A 121 13.70 1.26 -5.26
N LEU A 122 13.29 2.52 -5.11
CA LEU A 122 11.94 2.87 -4.65
C LEU A 122 11.07 3.22 -5.86
N LEU A 123 10.01 2.46 -6.08
CA LEU A 123 8.99 2.75 -7.09
C LEU A 123 7.65 2.98 -6.39
N THR A 124 7.03 4.14 -6.65
CA THR A 124 5.69 4.43 -6.18
C THR A 124 4.72 4.40 -7.35
N HIS A 125 3.53 3.85 -7.11
CA HIS A 125 2.45 3.79 -8.07
C HIS A 125 1.19 4.38 -7.43
N VAL A 126 0.48 5.23 -8.15
CA VAL A 126 -0.80 5.77 -7.70
C VAL A 126 -1.82 5.56 -8.81
N ARG A 127 -3.00 5.06 -8.43
CA ARG A 127 -4.13 4.97 -9.35
C ARG A 127 -4.96 6.22 -9.21
N LEU A 128 -5.11 6.93 -10.33
CA LEU A 128 -6.05 8.03 -10.46
C LEU A 128 -7.26 7.53 -11.24
N ARG A 129 -8.42 8.15 -10.98
CA ARG A 129 -9.66 7.88 -11.70
C ARG A 129 -10.25 9.19 -12.13
N GLU A 130 -11.03 9.15 -13.20
CA GLU A 130 -11.87 10.29 -13.55
C GLU A 130 -12.71 10.71 -12.31
N PRO A 131 -12.69 12.00 -11.93
CA PRO A 131 -13.29 12.47 -10.68
C PRO A 131 -14.74 12.02 -10.47
N LEU A 132 -15.64 12.25 -11.43
CA LEU A 132 -17.05 11.89 -11.29
C LEU A 132 -17.23 10.38 -11.07
N SER A 133 -16.48 9.56 -11.81
CA SER A 133 -16.48 8.11 -11.70
C SER A 133 -16.00 7.63 -10.33
N MET A 134 -15.05 8.33 -9.70
CA MET A 134 -14.63 8.06 -8.32
C MET A 134 -15.76 8.34 -7.34
N TYR A 135 -16.43 9.49 -7.45
CA TYR A 135 -17.55 9.86 -6.60
C TYR A 135 -18.72 8.87 -6.75
N ILE A 136 -19.10 8.50 -7.97
CA ILE A 136 -20.15 7.52 -8.23
C ILE A 136 -19.78 6.16 -7.62
N SER A 137 -18.55 5.70 -7.81
CA SER A 137 -18.07 4.44 -7.23
C SER A 137 -18.16 4.47 -5.71
N TYR A 138 -17.66 5.53 -5.07
CA TYR A 138 -17.72 5.67 -3.62
C TYR A 138 -19.17 5.73 -3.12
N TYR A 139 -20.04 6.46 -3.83
CA TYR A 139 -21.44 6.56 -3.50
C TYR A 139 -22.15 5.20 -3.51
N VAL A 140 -22.02 4.45 -4.62
CA VAL A 140 -22.65 3.14 -4.79
C VAL A 140 -22.15 2.14 -3.75
N TRP A 141 -20.85 2.10 -3.49
CA TRP A 141 -20.25 1.10 -2.60
C TRP A 141 -20.38 1.41 -1.11
N THR A 142 -20.59 2.66 -0.74
CA THR A 142 -20.50 3.08 0.67
C THR A 142 -21.65 3.95 1.12
N VAL A 143 -22.02 4.96 0.34
CA VAL A 143 -22.94 6.02 0.79
C VAL A 143 -24.39 5.58 0.64
N ALA A 144 -24.78 5.00 -0.49
CA ALA A 144 -26.16 4.60 -0.76
C ALA A 144 -26.70 3.66 0.35
N ALA A 145 -25.91 2.68 0.77
CA ALA A 145 -26.28 1.79 1.88
C ALA A 145 -26.38 2.51 3.24
N ARG A 146 -25.63 3.58 3.46
CA ARG A 146 -25.65 4.37 4.69
C ARG A 146 -26.78 5.40 4.72
N GLN A 147 -27.21 5.91 3.56
CA GLN A 147 -28.34 6.84 3.44
C GLN A 147 -29.64 6.24 3.97
N ALA A 148 -29.86 4.94 3.74
CA ALA A 148 -31.03 4.22 4.28
C ALA A 148 -31.14 4.33 5.82
N ASN A 149 -30.01 4.43 6.51
CA ASN A 149 -29.95 4.46 7.97
C ASN A 149 -29.71 5.87 8.54
N LYS A 150 -29.09 6.78 7.78
CA LYS A 150 -28.62 8.09 8.24
C LYS A 150 -28.76 9.18 7.16
N PRO A 151 -29.98 9.46 6.67
CA PRO A 151 -30.18 10.41 5.57
C PRO A 151 -29.78 11.85 5.92
N ALA A 152 -29.86 12.24 7.20
CA ALA A 152 -29.43 13.57 7.65
C ALA A 152 -27.90 13.80 7.54
N VAL A 153 -27.10 12.72 7.54
CA VAL A 153 -25.63 12.80 7.47
C VAL A 153 -25.14 12.64 6.03
N PHE A 154 -25.78 11.75 5.27
CA PHE A 154 -25.33 11.37 3.93
C PHE A 154 -26.16 11.99 2.80
N GLY A 155 -27.14 12.85 3.09
CA GLY A 155 -28.10 13.35 2.11
C GLY A 155 -29.12 12.29 1.67
N ARG A 156 -30.05 12.67 0.81
CA ARG A 156 -31.13 11.79 0.30
C ARG A 156 -30.81 11.16 -1.06
N ASN A 157 -29.85 11.71 -1.79
CA ASN A 157 -29.45 11.28 -3.13
C ASN A 157 -27.98 11.57 -3.37
N PHE A 158 -27.48 11.20 -4.55
CA PHE A 158 -26.09 11.43 -4.95
C PHE A 158 -25.71 12.91 -4.96
N SER A 159 -26.55 13.77 -5.53
CA SER A 159 -26.25 15.20 -5.70
C SER A 159 -26.13 15.92 -4.36
N GLU A 160 -27.03 15.65 -3.42
CA GLU A 160 -26.98 16.20 -2.05
C GLU A 160 -25.72 15.75 -1.31
N TRP A 161 -25.34 14.48 -1.44
CA TRP A 161 -24.10 13.96 -0.86
C TRP A 161 -22.85 14.60 -1.48
N ALA A 162 -22.79 14.64 -2.81
CA ALA A 162 -21.63 15.14 -3.54
C ALA A 162 -21.38 16.64 -3.27
N ALA A 163 -22.43 17.43 -3.08
CA ALA A 163 -22.34 18.87 -2.79
C ALA A 163 -21.63 19.19 -1.47
N VAL A 164 -21.66 18.29 -0.49
CA VAL A 164 -21.07 18.49 0.85
C VAL A 164 -19.84 17.62 1.12
N THR A 165 -19.48 16.75 0.16
CA THR A 165 -18.37 15.81 0.33
C THR A 165 -17.05 16.46 -0.13
N PRO A 166 -15.97 16.39 0.67
CA PRO A 166 -14.68 16.94 0.29
C PRO A 166 -14.08 16.21 -0.93
N ASN A 167 -12.99 16.74 -1.48
CA ASN A 167 -12.25 16.04 -2.54
C ASN A 167 -11.78 14.65 -2.05
N LEU A 168 -12.17 13.60 -2.78
CA LEU A 168 -11.90 12.20 -2.44
C LEU A 168 -10.60 11.64 -3.03
N GLN A 169 -9.83 12.40 -3.82
CA GLN A 169 -8.56 11.95 -4.45
C GLN A 169 -7.30 12.59 -3.85
#